data_AF-A0A535C7G6-F1
#
_entry.id   AF-A0A535C7G6-F1
#
_cell.length_a   1.000
_cell.length_b   1.000
_cell.length_c   1.000
_cell.angle_alpha   90.00
_cell.angle_beta   90.00
_cell.angle_gamma   90.00
#
_symmetry.space_group_name_H-M   'P 1'
#
loop_
_entity.id
_entity.type
_entity.pdbx_description
1 polymer ?
#
loop_
_entity_poly.entity_id
_entity_poly.type
_entity_poly.pdbx_seq_one_letter_code
_entity_poly.pdbx_strand_id
1 'polypeptide(L)'
;MNLLIAAWNNQAEHIFYLLTTEFAMQFTPVLNAMLQAQEAVVREDRITLEAALLVILDQLQYVTQVIYPQIDVNPFSKTHVDQVLWAKTVGIFGVAIFEGAPSPSGTAQPHIHALDAFFERKSYRTQVGKQSEYLSRHSPRHWREFVEALRTISVRQFVEQSQNAALQGLYNAVLDAYIGDKGWMGLHRIKAYGFLEVAFKVGRAVTTGAKFTGLFKDKTWEKVDGELSAVRDERYIAGNQQVYFARPRRSTVTSDPGTGTWMSFIELDV
;
A
#
# COMPACT_ATOMS: atom_id res chain seq x y z
N MET A 1 -16.22 -5.69 19.55
CA MET A 1 -16.46 -4.24 19.34
C MET A 1 -17.64 -4.10 18.41
N ASN A 2 -18.42 -3.03 18.52
CA ASN A 2 -19.56 -2.74 17.64
C ASN A 2 -19.36 -1.35 17.02
N LEU A 3 -19.90 -1.15 15.82
CA LEU A 3 -19.97 0.18 15.22
C LEU A 3 -20.94 1.07 16.02
N LEU A 4 -20.55 2.32 16.25
CA LEU A 4 -21.41 3.31 16.93
C LEU A 4 -22.62 3.67 16.07
N ILE A 5 -22.41 3.78 14.75
CA ILE A 5 -23.43 4.03 13.75
C ILE A 5 -23.19 3.03 12.62
N ALA A 6 -24.17 2.18 12.35
CA ALA A 6 -24.17 1.24 11.24
C ALA A 6 -25.24 1.68 10.23
N ALA A 7 -24.83 1.98 9.00
CA ALA A 7 -25.73 2.44 7.94
C ALA A 7 -26.60 1.30 7.40
N TRP A 8 -26.04 0.10 7.34
CA TRP A 8 -26.71 -1.09 6.80
C TRP A 8 -26.94 -2.17 7.86
N ASN A 9 -26.19 -2.10 8.96
CA ASN A 9 -26.20 -3.05 10.07
C ASN A 9 -26.07 -4.51 9.62
N ASN A 10 -25.19 -4.75 8.65
CA ASN A 10 -24.91 -6.07 8.10
C ASN A 10 -23.47 -6.51 8.41
N GLN A 11 -23.20 -7.81 8.34
CA GLN A 11 -21.91 -8.38 8.71
C GLN A 11 -20.73 -7.80 7.91
N ALA A 12 -20.92 -7.55 6.60
CA ALA A 12 -19.88 -6.97 5.76
C ALA A 12 -19.49 -5.56 6.21
N GLU A 13 -20.46 -4.74 6.63
CA GLU A 13 -20.21 -3.40 7.20
C GLU A 13 -19.44 -3.47 8.51
N HIS A 14 -19.90 -4.30 9.46
CA HIS A 14 -19.25 -4.45 10.76
C HIS A 14 -17.80 -4.91 10.61
N ILE A 15 -17.55 -5.97 9.84
CA ILE A 15 -16.20 -6.50 9.65
C ILE A 15 -15.31 -5.49 8.94
N PHE A 16 -15.76 -4.91 7.82
CA PHE A 16 -14.93 -4.02 7.01
C PHE A 16 -14.50 -2.76 7.78
N TYR A 17 -15.42 -2.11 8.50
CA TYR A 17 -15.09 -0.90 9.25
C TYR A 17 -14.32 -1.18 10.54
N LEU A 18 -14.65 -2.25 11.28
CA LEU A 18 -13.90 -2.59 12.48
C LEU A 18 -12.47 -3.02 12.15
N LEU A 19 -12.25 -3.80 11.08
CA LEU A 19 -10.90 -4.16 10.65
C LEU A 19 -10.12 -2.97 10.10
N THR A 20 -10.77 -2.03 9.41
CA THR A 20 -10.11 -0.77 9.01
C THR A 20 -9.69 0.06 10.23
N THR A 21 -10.51 0.05 11.29
CA THR A 21 -10.20 0.72 12.56
C THR A 21 -9.05 0.03 13.28
N GLU A 22 -9.09 -1.29 13.39
CA GLU A 22 -8.02 -2.10 13.99
C GLU A 22 -6.70 -1.90 13.22
N PHE A 23 -6.74 -1.93 11.89
CA PHE A 23 -5.60 -1.62 11.05
C PHE A 23 -5.01 -0.25 11.38
N ALA A 24 -5.84 0.80 11.47
CA ALA A 24 -5.37 2.13 11.83
C ALA A 24 -4.77 2.18 13.26
N MET A 25 -5.34 1.43 14.22
CA MET A 25 -4.81 1.36 15.59
C MET A 25 -3.40 0.76 15.63
N GLN A 26 -3.13 -0.25 14.79
CA GLN A 26 -1.81 -0.90 14.73
C GLN A 26 -0.69 0.04 14.24
N PHE A 27 -1.03 1.18 13.64
CA PHE A 27 -0.05 2.20 13.25
C PHE A 27 0.35 3.14 14.40
N THR A 28 -0.30 3.09 15.56
CA THR A 28 0.10 3.90 16.73
C THR A 28 1.58 3.73 17.11
N PRO A 29 2.10 2.49 17.32
CA PRO A 29 3.54 2.28 17.56
C PRO A 29 4.42 2.72 16.38
N VAL A 30 3.93 2.61 15.14
CA VAL A 30 4.66 3.06 13.94
C VAL A 30 4.87 4.59 13.96
N LEU A 31 3.86 5.36 14.35
CA LEU A 31 3.99 6.82 14.48
C LEU A 31 5.03 7.22 15.53
N ASN A 32 5.06 6.54 16.68
CA ASN A 32 6.08 6.78 17.69
C ASN A 32 7.48 6.39 17.20
N ALA A 33 7.60 5.27 16.50
CA ALA A 33 8.86 4.83 15.91
C ALA A 33 9.38 5.82 14.84
N MET A 34 8.51 6.43 14.04
CA MET A 34 8.91 7.48 13.09
C MET A 34 9.54 8.68 13.82
N LEU A 35 8.96 9.11 14.93
CA LEU A 35 9.50 10.20 15.75
C LEU A 35 10.87 9.81 16.35
N GLN A 36 10.97 8.61 16.92
CA GLN A 36 12.23 8.09 17.46
C GLN A 36 13.32 7.98 16.40
N ALA A 37 12.98 7.55 15.19
CA ALA A 37 13.91 7.50 14.06
C ALA A 37 14.41 8.90 13.69
N GLN A 38 13.55 9.91 13.64
CA GLN A 38 13.97 11.30 13.36
C GLN A 38 14.82 11.90 14.48
N GLU A 39 14.47 11.67 15.74
CA GLU A 39 15.30 12.09 16.88
C GLU A 39 16.67 11.40 16.88
N ALA A 40 16.71 10.11 16.55
CA ALA A 40 17.92 9.32 16.45
C ALA A 40 18.84 9.87 15.35
N VAL A 41 18.29 10.26 14.19
CA VAL A 41 19.04 10.94 13.12
C VAL A 41 19.66 12.25 13.62
N VAL A 42 18.89 13.08 14.32
CA VAL A 42 19.39 14.37 14.86
C VAL A 42 20.53 14.16 15.87
N ARG A 43 20.50 13.07 16.64
CA ARG A 43 21.52 12.70 17.63
C ARG A 43 22.64 11.82 17.07
N GLU A 44 22.57 11.46 15.79
CA GLU A 44 23.43 10.46 15.14
C GLU A 44 23.44 9.09 15.84
N ASP A 45 22.35 8.75 16.53
CA ASP A 45 22.19 7.51 17.29
C ASP A 45 21.68 6.37 16.39
N ARG A 46 22.62 5.59 15.87
CA ARG A 46 22.32 4.47 14.97
C ARG A 46 21.55 3.34 15.64
N ILE A 47 21.76 3.12 16.95
CA ILE A 47 21.14 2.01 17.68
C ILE A 47 19.65 2.29 17.84
N THR A 48 19.31 3.51 18.27
CA THR A 48 17.90 3.92 18.39
C THR A 48 17.21 3.96 17.04
N LEU A 49 17.91 4.40 15.97
CA LEU A 49 17.35 4.38 14.62
C LEU A 49 17.04 2.95 14.15
N GLU A 50 17.95 2.00 14.38
CA GLU A 50 17.74 0.58 14.04
C GLU A 50 16.52 0.01 14.78
N ALA A 51 16.43 0.23 16.09
CA ALA A 51 15.30 -0.22 16.90
C ALA A 51 13.97 0.37 16.41
N ALA A 52 13.95 1.66 16.05
CA ALA A 52 12.77 2.31 15.50
C ALA A 52 12.35 1.71 14.16
N LEU A 53 13.29 1.48 13.24
CA LEU A 53 12.99 0.86 11.94
C LEU A 53 12.48 -0.58 12.09
N LEU A 54 12.99 -1.36 13.06
CA LEU A 54 12.48 -2.69 13.37
C LEU A 54 11.02 -2.66 13.84
N VAL A 55 10.64 -1.70 14.69
CA VAL A 55 9.23 -1.52 15.11
C VAL A 55 8.33 -1.23 13.91
N ILE A 56 8.79 -0.40 12.96
CA ILE A 56 8.03 -0.10 11.75
C ILE A 56 7.90 -1.36 10.87
N LEU A 57 9.00 -2.10 10.68
CA LEU A 57 9.02 -3.34 9.91
C LEU A 57 8.04 -4.37 10.48
N ASP A 58 8.16 -4.67 11.77
CA ASP A 58 7.35 -5.67 12.46
C ASP A 58 5.86 -5.34 12.35
N GLN A 59 5.49 -4.07 12.53
CA GLN A 59 4.09 -3.68 12.41
C GLN A 59 3.58 -3.70 10.98
N LEU A 60 4.37 -3.28 9.98
CA LEU A 60 3.97 -3.40 8.57
C LEU A 60 3.75 -4.86 8.19
N GLN A 61 4.60 -5.77 8.67
CA GLN A 61 4.43 -7.20 8.46
C GLN A 61 3.20 -7.73 9.19
N TYR A 62 3.01 -7.36 10.47
CA TYR A 62 1.87 -7.80 11.27
C TYR A 62 0.53 -7.36 10.65
N VAL A 63 0.40 -6.08 10.26
CA VAL A 63 -0.85 -5.62 9.65
C VAL A 63 -1.11 -6.29 8.30
N THR A 64 -0.06 -6.59 7.54
CA THR A 64 -0.18 -7.26 6.23
C THR A 64 -0.53 -8.74 6.37
N GLN A 65 0.05 -9.45 7.34
CA GLN A 65 -0.05 -10.91 7.46
C GLN A 65 -1.12 -11.37 8.44
N VAL A 66 -1.52 -10.53 9.40
CA VAL A 66 -2.44 -10.91 10.49
C VAL A 66 -3.74 -10.12 10.42
N ILE A 67 -3.67 -8.80 10.29
CA ILE A 67 -4.88 -7.96 10.32
C ILE A 67 -5.61 -8.00 8.98
N TYR A 68 -4.93 -7.66 7.88
CA TYR A 68 -5.58 -7.51 6.60
C TYR A 68 -6.22 -8.77 6.02
N PRO A 69 -5.65 -9.99 6.22
CA PRO A 69 -6.28 -11.22 5.77
C PRO A 69 -7.64 -11.47 6.41
N GLN A 70 -7.93 -10.88 7.57
CA GLN A 70 -9.24 -11.02 8.22
C GLN A 70 -10.39 -10.43 7.39
N ILE A 71 -10.14 -9.54 6.42
CA ILE A 71 -11.16 -9.24 5.39
C ILE A 71 -11.20 -10.43 4.42
N ASP A 72 -11.87 -11.50 4.84
CA ASP A 72 -11.79 -12.81 4.20
C ASP A 72 -12.99 -13.07 3.30
N VAL A 73 -12.77 -13.50 2.07
CA VAL A 73 -13.84 -13.81 1.11
C VAL A 73 -14.34 -15.25 1.24
N ASN A 74 -13.66 -16.08 2.03
CA ASN A 74 -14.06 -17.46 2.28
C ASN A 74 -15.33 -17.51 3.17
N PRO A 75 -16.44 -18.11 2.71
CA PRO A 75 -17.70 -18.19 3.47
C PRO A 75 -17.60 -18.99 4.78
N PHE A 76 -16.56 -19.81 4.93
CA PHE A 76 -16.31 -20.56 6.17
C PHE A 76 -15.46 -19.80 7.19
N SER A 77 -14.97 -18.61 6.83
CA SER A 77 -14.19 -17.77 7.72
C SER A 77 -15.07 -17.07 8.76
N LYS A 78 -14.56 -16.92 9.99
CA LYS A 78 -15.26 -16.16 11.05
C LYS A 78 -15.44 -14.69 10.67
N THR A 79 -14.53 -14.17 9.86
CA THR A 79 -14.53 -12.79 9.38
C THR A 79 -14.90 -12.70 7.90
N HIS A 80 -15.79 -13.61 7.46
CA HIS A 80 -16.28 -13.61 6.08
C HIS A 80 -16.94 -12.28 5.70
N VAL A 81 -16.48 -11.70 4.59
CA VAL A 81 -17.07 -10.56 3.91
C VAL A 81 -17.61 -11.03 2.57
N ASP A 82 -18.94 -11.12 2.47
CA ASP A 82 -19.63 -11.32 1.19
C ASP A 82 -19.37 -10.09 0.30
N GLN A 83 -18.65 -10.30 -0.80
CA GLN A 83 -18.24 -9.25 -1.72
C GLN A 83 -19.43 -8.63 -2.46
N VAL A 84 -20.52 -9.37 -2.71
CA VAL A 84 -21.74 -8.87 -3.35
C VAL A 84 -22.49 -7.97 -2.36
N LEU A 85 -22.67 -8.43 -1.12
CA LEU A 85 -23.30 -7.64 -0.07
C LEU A 85 -22.49 -6.36 0.19
N TRP A 86 -21.17 -6.48 0.37
CA TRP A 86 -20.26 -5.33 0.52
C TRP A 86 -20.41 -4.35 -0.64
N ALA A 87 -20.38 -4.82 -1.89
CA ALA A 87 -20.45 -3.97 -3.08
C ALA A 87 -21.76 -3.17 -3.14
N LYS A 88 -22.88 -3.78 -2.75
CA LYS A 88 -24.22 -3.15 -2.75
C LYS A 88 -24.50 -2.29 -1.52
N THR A 89 -23.61 -2.29 -0.53
CA THR A 89 -23.81 -1.57 0.73
C THR A 89 -22.62 -0.67 1.05
N VAL A 90 -21.61 -1.19 1.74
CA VAL A 90 -20.39 -0.47 2.15
C VAL A 90 -19.69 0.20 0.96
N GLY A 91 -19.58 -0.51 -0.16
CA GLY A 91 -18.90 -0.05 -1.36
C GLY A 91 -19.55 1.19 -2.01
N ILE A 92 -20.86 1.38 -1.85
CA ILE A 92 -21.58 2.55 -2.40
C ILE A 92 -21.75 3.68 -1.38
N PHE A 93 -21.74 3.37 -0.08
CA PHE A 93 -22.04 4.33 0.98
C PHE A 93 -21.11 5.55 0.99
N GLY A 94 -19.84 5.35 0.62
CA GLY A 94 -18.85 6.42 0.58
C GLY A 94 -18.81 7.25 -0.70
N VAL A 95 -19.64 6.98 -1.70
CA VAL A 95 -19.59 7.69 -2.99
C VAL A 95 -20.02 9.15 -2.78
N ALA A 96 -19.21 10.09 -3.26
CA ALA A 96 -19.49 11.52 -3.14
C ALA A 96 -20.82 11.88 -3.82
N ILE A 97 -21.68 12.62 -3.09
CA ILE A 97 -23.01 13.03 -3.59
C ILE A 97 -22.91 14.17 -4.61
N PHE A 98 -21.92 15.06 -4.46
CA PHE A 98 -21.65 16.16 -5.37
C PHE A 98 -20.19 16.21 -5.81
N GLU A 99 -19.93 16.88 -6.93
CA GLU A 99 -18.59 17.10 -7.45
C GLU A 99 -17.76 17.91 -6.45
N GLY A 100 -16.48 17.54 -6.29
CA GLY A 100 -15.62 18.16 -5.29
C GLY A 100 -15.91 17.78 -3.82
N ALA A 101 -16.93 16.97 -3.49
CA ALA A 101 -17.05 16.51 -2.10
C ALA A 101 -15.91 15.53 -1.75
N PRO A 102 -15.25 15.67 -0.58
CA PRO A 102 -14.36 14.63 -0.08
C PRO A 102 -15.16 13.34 0.17
N SER A 103 -14.54 12.21 -0.14
CA SER A 103 -15.16 10.88 -0.04
C SER A 103 -14.29 9.98 0.85
N PRO A 104 -14.90 9.22 1.78
CA PRO A 104 -14.15 8.28 2.60
C PRO A 104 -13.49 7.24 1.69
N SER A 105 -12.17 7.15 1.75
CA SER A 105 -11.38 6.25 0.92
C SER A 105 -10.07 5.89 1.63
N GLY A 106 -9.44 4.80 1.20
CA GLY A 106 -8.13 4.40 1.73
C GLY A 106 -7.06 5.48 1.55
N THR A 107 -7.20 6.33 0.53
CA THR A 107 -6.31 7.48 0.27
C THR A 107 -6.50 8.65 1.23
N ALA A 108 -7.53 8.64 2.09
CA ALA A 108 -7.76 9.61 3.15
C ALA A 108 -7.12 9.20 4.50
N GLN A 109 -6.53 8.00 4.58
CA GLN A 109 -6.05 7.44 5.84
C GLN A 109 -4.80 8.19 6.32
N PRO A 110 -4.78 8.72 7.56
CA PRO A 110 -3.70 9.58 8.05
C PRO A 110 -2.34 8.86 8.13
N HIS A 111 -2.34 7.58 8.51
CA HIS A 111 -1.10 6.80 8.61
C HIS A 111 -0.45 6.58 7.24
N ILE A 112 -1.22 6.50 6.15
CA ILE A 112 -0.67 6.42 4.78
C ILE A 112 0.04 7.73 4.42
N HIS A 113 -0.53 8.89 4.80
CA HIS A 113 0.13 10.18 4.58
C HIS A 113 1.39 10.34 5.44
N ALA A 114 1.39 9.81 6.67
CA ALA A 114 2.57 9.79 7.53
C ALA A 114 3.70 8.93 6.96
N LEU A 115 3.39 7.70 6.50
CA LEU A 115 4.34 6.83 5.80
C LEU A 115 4.88 7.49 4.53
N ASP A 116 4.02 8.09 3.71
CA ASP A 116 4.43 8.79 2.49
C ASP A 116 5.37 9.98 2.79
N ALA A 117 5.13 10.71 3.87
CA ALA A 117 6.02 11.80 4.32
C ALA A 117 7.36 11.27 4.84
N PHE A 118 7.31 10.27 5.74
CA PHE A 118 8.49 9.68 6.37
C PHE A 118 9.43 9.01 5.35
N PHE A 119 8.87 8.27 4.40
CA PHE A 119 9.63 7.65 3.29
C PHE A 119 9.82 8.59 2.08
N GLU A 120 9.41 9.85 2.21
CA GLU A 120 9.64 10.91 1.24
C GLU A 120 9.13 10.63 -0.18
N ARG A 121 7.90 10.11 -0.30
CA ARG A 121 7.21 10.00 -1.59
C ARG A 121 7.28 11.31 -2.37
N LYS A 122 7.81 11.27 -3.60
CA LYS A 122 8.05 12.47 -4.43
C LYS A 122 6.97 12.73 -5.47
N SER A 123 6.24 11.71 -5.92
CA SER A 123 5.27 11.81 -7.01
C SER A 123 3.83 11.54 -6.57
N TYR A 124 2.91 12.37 -7.06
CA TYR A 124 1.45 12.23 -6.90
C TYR A 124 0.74 12.44 -8.25
N ARG A 125 1.36 12.03 -9.37
CA ARG A 125 0.86 12.24 -10.73
C ARG A 125 -0.31 11.31 -11.11
N THR A 126 -0.37 10.12 -10.50
CA THR A 126 -1.45 9.14 -10.69
C THR A 126 -2.78 9.73 -10.21
N GLN A 127 -3.91 9.26 -10.74
CA GLN A 127 -5.25 9.64 -10.30
C GLN A 127 -5.46 9.40 -8.78
N VAL A 128 -5.04 8.25 -8.26
CA VAL A 128 -5.05 7.91 -6.82
C VAL A 128 -4.05 8.78 -6.05
N GLY A 129 -2.91 9.12 -6.65
CA GLY A 129 -1.94 10.06 -6.09
C GLY A 129 -2.52 11.46 -5.90
N LYS A 130 -3.07 12.05 -6.97
CA LYS A 130 -3.77 13.34 -6.93
C LYS A 130 -4.90 13.34 -5.92
N GLN A 131 -5.65 12.24 -5.85
CA GLN A 131 -6.73 12.09 -4.88
C GLN A 131 -6.21 12.06 -3.44
N SER A 132 -5.09 11.38 -3.18
CA SER A 132 -4.43 11.36 -1.88
C SER A 132 -3.97 12.77 -1.47
N GLU A 133 -3.37 13.53 -2.40
CA GLU A 133 -3.00 14.92 -2.14
C GLU A 133 -4.23 15.78 -1.81
N TYR A 134 -5.28 15.67 -2.62
CA TYR A 134 -6.55 16.37 -2.42
C TYR A 134 -7.15 16.09 -1.03
N LEU A 135 -7.23 14.81 -0.64
CA LEU A 135 -7.82 14.41 0.64
C LEU A 135 -6.97 14.80 1.84
N SER A 136 -5.63 14.82 1.69
CA SER A 136 -4.74 15.26 2.78
C SER A 136 -5.04 16.68 3.25
N ARG A 137 -5.49 17.55 2.34
CA ARG A 137 -5.87 18.95 2.64
C ARG A 137 -7.17 19.04 3.47
N HIS A 138 -8.00 18.00 3.42
CA HIS A 138 -9.26 17.90 4.16
C HIS A 138 -9.12 17.23 5.53
N SER A 139 -7.96 16.65 5.84
CA SER A 139 -7.67 16.07 7.16
C SER A 139 -7.65 17.13 8.26
N PRO A 140 -7.94 16.79 9.53
CA PRO A 140 -7.79 17.69 10.67
C PRO A 140 -6.45 18.44 10.70
N ARG A 141 -6.46 19.69 11.17
CA ARG A 141 -5.29 20.58 11.22
C ARG A 141 -4.05 19.89 11.80
N HIS A 142 -4.19 19.29 12.99
CA HIS A 142 -3.05 18.67 13.68
C HIS A 142 -2.50 17.44 12.96
N TRP A 143 -3.33 16.74 12.17
CA TRP A 143 -2.83 15.63 11.34
C TRP A 143 -1.96 16.17 10.20
N ARG A 144 -2.37 17.28 9.57
CA ARG A 144 -1.59 17.92 8.51
C ARG A 144 -0.27 18.47 9.05
N GLU A 145 -0.31 19.14 10.20
CA GLU A 145 0.89 19.67 10.87
C GLU A 145 1.86 18.54 11.24
N PHE A 146 1.36 17.43 11.77
CA PHE A 146 2.18 16.26 12.09
C PHE A 146 2.83 15.64 10.84
N VAL A 147 2.06 15.43 9.77
CA VAL A 147 2.59 14.90 8.50
C VAL A 147 3.64 15.84 7.89
N GLU A 148 3.48 17.16 8.03
CA GLU A 148 4.47 18.12 7.58
C GLU A 148 5.76 18.08 8.43
N ALA A 149 5.63 17.94 9.76
CA ALA A 149 6.78 17.75 10.64
C ALA A 149 7.58 16.49 10.27
N LEU A 150 6.91 15.40 9.87
CA LEU A 150 7.59 14.20 9.40
C LEU A 150 8.45 14.43 8.14
N ARG A 151 8.26 15.51 7.38
CA ARG A 151 9.08 15.82 6.20
C ARG A 151 10.39 16.55 6.54
N THR A 152 10.54 17.08 7.75
CA THR A 152 11.64 18.01 8.04
C THR A 152 12.98 17.32 8.26
N ILE A 153 12.97 16.07 8.77
CA ILE A 153 14.18 15.28 9.01
C ILE A 153 14.17 14.05 8.11
N SER A 154 15.15 13.99 7.20
CA SER A 154 15.30 12.88 6.26
C SER A 154 16.04 11.71 6.91
N VAL A 155 15.28 10.70 7.33
CA VAL A 155 15.85 9.41 7.78
C VAL A 155 16.57 8.71 6.63
N ARG A 156 15.98 8.78 5.44
CA ARG A 156 16.53 8.19 4.22
C ARG A 156 17.93 8.74 3.91
N GLN A 157 18.09 10.06 3.88
CA GLN A 157 19.39 10.68 3.59
C GLN A 157 20.45 10.26 4.60
N PHE A 158 20.10 10.20 5.89
CA PHE A 158 21.02 9.72 6.92
C PHE A 158 21.43 8.26 6.67
N VAL A 159 20.48 7.38 6.35
CA VAL A 159 20.76 5.96 6.05
C VAL A 159 21.65 5.81 4.80
N GLU A 160 21.33 6.54 3.72
CA GLU A 160 22.12 6.56 2.47
C GLU A 160 23.56 7.02 2.73
N GLN A 161 23.75 8.03 3.59
CA GLN A 161 25.06 8.59 3.93
C GLN A 161 25.83 7.79 5.00
N SER A 162 25.16 6.92 5.76
CA SER A 162 25.74 6.23 6.92
C SER A 162 26.89 5.25 6.59
N GLN A 163 27.01 4.83 5.33
CA GLN A 163 27.87 3.73 4.86
C GLN A 163 27.68 2.41 5.64
N ASN A 164 26.55 2.24 6.35
CA ASN A 164 26.24 1.05 7.12
C ASN A 164 25.30 0.13 6.31
N ALA A 165 25.86 -0.96 5.77
CA ALA A 165 25.12 -1.91 4.94
C ALA A 165 23.94 -2.58 5.68
N ALA A 166 24.08 -2.84 6.99
CA ALA A 166 23.00 -3.44 7.78
C ALA A 166 21.82 -2.46 7.93
N LEU A 167 22.12 -1.20 8.23
CA LEU A 167 21.11 -0.15 8.36
C LEU A 167 20.41 0.15 7.02
N GLN A 168 21.17 0.16 5.91
CA GLN A 168 20.61 0.28 4.56
C GLN A 168 19.71 -0.90 4.21
N GLY A 169 20.14 -2.13 4.52
CA GLY A 169 19.35 -3.34 4.32
C GLY A 169 18.05 -3.32 5.11
N LEU A 170 18.09 -2.91 6.38
CA LEU A 170 16.90 -2.75 7.21
C LEU A 170 15.93 -1.71 6.65
N TYR A 171 16.43 -0.53 6.27
CA TYR A 171 15.58 0.50 5.66
C TYR A 171 14.90 0.00 4.37
N ASN A 172 15.62 -0.73 3.52
CA ASN A 172 15.07 -1.35 2.33
C ASN A 172 14.04 -2.44 2.65
N ALA A 173 14.25 -3.23 3.71
CA ALA A 173 13.27 -4.22 4.17
C ALA A 173 11.97 -3.57 4.66
N VAL A 174 12.07 -2.42 5.34
CA VAL A 174 10.90 -1.61 5.75
C VAL A 174 10.15 -1.09 4.53
N LEU A 175 10.87 -0.56 3.53
CA LEU A 175 10.25 -0.13 2.27
C LEU A 175 9.57 -1.30 1.56
N ASP A 176 10.22 -2.46 1.43
CA ASP A 176 9.62 -3.64 0.80
C ASP A 176 8.36 -4.13 1.56
N ALA A 177 8.37 -4.09 2.90
CA ALA A 177 7.20 -4.41 3.70
C ALA A 177 6.03 -3.41 3.48
N TYR A 178 6.31 -2.16 3.14
CA TYR A 178 5.28 -1.17 2.82
C TYR A 178 4.82 -1.27 1.35
N ILE A 179 5.74 -1.15 0.39
CA ILE A 179 5.47 -0.93 -1.03
C ILE A 179 5.87 -2.10 -1.95
N GLY A 180 6.42 -3.18 -1.41
CA GLY A 180 6.76 -4.38 -2.17
C GLY A 180 5.53 -5.14 -2.68
N ASP A 181 5.75 -6.10 -3.60
CA ASP A 181 4.68 -6.96 -4.13
C ASP A 181 4.02 -7.82 -3.05
N LYS A 182 4.79 -8.22 -2.04
CA LYS A 182 4.31 -8.97 -0.87
C LYS A 182 4.09 -8.08 0.37
N GLY A 183 4.42 -6.79 0.25
CA GLY A 183 4.17 -5.79 1.28
C GLY A 183 2.71 -5.36 1.32
N TRP A 184 2.42 -4.43 2.21
CA TRP A 184 1.09 -3.89 2.44
C TRP A 184 0.39 -3.45 1.15
N MET A 185 1.03 -2.58 0.36
CA MET A 185 0.42 -2.03 -0.86
C MET A 185 0.20 -3.09 -1.94
N GLY A 186 1.10 -4.08 -2.05
CA GLY A 186 0.97 -5.20 -2.97
C GLY A 186 -0.24 -6.09 -2.61
N LEU A 187 -0.37 -6.47 -1.35
CA LEU A 187 -1.50 -7.26 -0.88
C LEU A 187 -2.83 -6.48 -0.96
N HIS A 188 -2.80 -5.18 -0.62
CA HIS A 188 -3.95 -4.30 -0.78
C HIS A 188 -4.44 -4.25 -2.22
N ARG A 189 -3.52 -4.13 -3.21
CA ARG A 189 -3.85 -4.17 -4.63
C ARG A 189 -4.59 -5.45 -5.01
N ILE A 190 -4.06 -6.62 -4.62
CA ILE A 190 -4.67 -7.92 -4.91
C ILE A 190 -6.07 -8.03 -4.30
N LYS A 191 -6.23 -7.60 -3.04
CA LYS A 191 -7.53 -7.63 -2.37
C LYS A 191 -8.52 -6.67 -3.02
N ALA A 192 -8.10 -5.45 -3.33
CA ALA A 192 -8.92 -4.46 -4.02
C ALA A 192 -9.37 -4.98 -5.39
N TYR A 193 -8.51 -5.66 -6.16
CA TYR A 193 -8.87 -6.29 -7.42
C TYR A 193 -10.07 -7.22 -7.25
N GLY A 194 -9.99 -8.19 -6.32
CA GLY A 194 -11.07 -9.17 -6.11
C GLY A 194 -12.40 -8.53 -5.70
N PHE A 195 -12.36 -7.56 -4.79
CA PHE A 195 -13.57 -6.84 -4.37
C PHE A 195 -14.17 -5.99 -5.49
N LEU A 196 -13.34 -5.28 -6.26
CA LEU A 196 -13.80 -4.41 -7.34
C LEU A 196 -14.31 -5.20 -8.54
N GLU A 197 -13.68 -6.31 -8.89
CA GLU A 197 -14.16 -7.19 -9.96
C GLU A 197 -15.59 -7.65 -9.68
N VAL A 198 -15.87 -8.18 -8.48
CA VAL A 198 -17.23 -8.57 -8.08
C VAL A 198 -18.16 -7.36 -8.09
N ALA A 199 -17.71 -6.22 -7.55
CA ALA A 199 -18.54 -5.04 -7.48
C ALA A 199 -19.03 -4.54 -8.85
N PHE A 200 -18.13 -4.47 -9.84
CA PHE A 200 -18.50 -4.09 -11.21
C PHE A 200 -19.41 -5.15 -11.87
N LYS A 201 -19.17 -6.44 -11.61
CA LYS A 201 -20.04 -7.54 -12.10
C LYS A 201 -21.46 -7.47 -11.57
N VAL A 202 -21.65 -7.01 -10.32
CA VAL A 202 -22.98 -6.90 -9.70
C VAL A 202 -23.63 -5.51 -9.87
N GLY A 203 -23.11 -4.69 -10.78
CA GLY A 203 -23.75 -3.45 -11.22
C GLY A 203 -23.26 -2.16 -10.54
N ARG A 204 -22.17 -2.19 -9.75
CA ARG A 204 -21.56 -0.96 -9.23
C ARG A 204 -20.73 -0.30 -10.33
N ALA A 205 -21.20 0.84 -10.86
CA ALA A 205 -20.54 1.55 -11.95
C ALA A 205 -19.45 2.54 -11.52
N VAL A 206 -19.30 2.82 -10.21
CA VAL A 206 -18.41 3.87 -9.67
C VAL A 206 -17.68 3.40 -8.42
N THR A 207 -16.38 3.71 -8.29
CA THR A 207 -15.61 3.48 -7.05
C THR A 207 -15.63 4.68 -6.10
N THR A 208 -15.59 4.38 -4.79
CA THR A 208 -15.31 5.35 -3.73
C THR A 208 -13.93 5.98 -3.92
N GLY A 209 -13.81 7.27 -3.64
CA GLY A 209 -12.53 7.96 -3.74
C GLY A 209 -12.17 8.45 -5.15
N ALA A 210 -11.20 7.82 -5.82
CA ALA A 210 -10.63 8.25 -7.11
C ALA A 210 -11.63 8.27 -8.28
N LYS A 211 -12.90 7.91 -8.05
CA LYS A 211 -14.03 8.00 -8.98
C LYS A 211 -13.78 7.27 -10.30
N PHE A 212 -13.27 6.05 -10.23
CA PHE A 212 -13.23 5.20 -11.41
C PHE A 212 -14.66 4.86 -11.82
N THR A 213 -15.03 5.23 -13.04
CA THR A 213 -16.33 4.96 -13.63
C THR A 213 -16.19 4.02 -14.82
N GLY A 214 -17.16 3.14 -15.01
CA GLY A 214 -17.25 2.32 -16.21
C GLY A 214 -18.24 1.18 -16.07
N LEU A 215 -18.62 0.61 -17.21
CA LEU A 215 -19.51 -0.55 -17.28
C LEU A 215 -18.73 -1.84 -17.06
N PHE A 216 -19.44 -2.93 -16.75
CA PHE A 216 -18.85 -4.26 -16.63
C PHE A 216 -17.96 -4.63 -17.85
N LYS A 217 -18.42 -4.32 -19.07
CA LYS A 217 -17.68 -4.59 -20.32
C LYS A 217 -16.34 -3.85 -20.44
N ASP A 218 -16.19 -2.74 -19.70
CA ASP A 218 -15.01 -1.88 -19.77
C ASP A 218 -13.89 -2.37 -18.85
N LYS A 219 -14.15 -3.43 -18.07
CA LYS A 219 -13.23 -4.05 -17.12
C LYS A 219 -12.51 -3.04 -16.24
N THR A 220 -13.26 -2.05 -15.74
CA THR A 220 -12.71 -0.91 -14.99
C THR A 220 -11.83 -1.33 -13.81
N TRP A 221 -12.07 -2.50 -13.21
CA TRP A 221 -11.21 -3.05 -12.16
C TRP A 221 -9.76 -3.31 -12.62
N GLU A 222 -9.50 -3.69 -13.87
CA GLU A 222 -8.15 -3.82 -14.44
C GLU A 222 -7.45 -2.45 -14.52
N LYS A 223 -8.20 -1.38 -14.84
CA LYS A 223 -7.66 -0.01 -14.82
C LYS A 223 -7.33 0.44 -13.40
N VAL A 224 -8.21 0.16 -12.44
CA VAL A 224 -7.95 0.45 -11.01
C VAL A 224 -6.73 -0.31 -10.52
N ASP A 225 -6.58 -1.57 -10.92
CA ASP A 225 -5.43 -2.39 -10.57
C ASP A 225 -4.11 -1.82 -11.11
N GLY A 226 -4.08 -1.45 -12.39
CA GLY A 226 -2.93 -0.77 -13.00
C GLY A 226 -2.59 0.54 -12.30
N GLU A 227 -3.62 1.30 -11.89
CA GLU A 227 -3.44 2.51 -11.11
C GLU A 227 -2.89 2.25 -9.70
N LEU A 228 -3.38 1.22 -9.00
CA LEU A 228 -2.89 0.82 -7.69
C LEU A 228 -1.43 0.32 -7.76
N SER A 229 -1.04 -0.29 -8.88
CA SER A 229 0.37 -0.57 -9.16
C SER A 229 1.16 0.73 -9.36
N ALA A 230 0.66 1.64 -10.21
CA ALA A 230 1.36 2.88 -10.52
C ALA A 230 1.54 3.79 -9.28
N VAL A 231 0.52 3.94 -8.43
CA VAL A 231 0.59 4.75 -7.21
C VAL A 231 1.57 4.15 -6.19
N ARG A 232 1.71 2.83 -6.16
CA ARG A 232 2.75 2.16 -5.37
C ARG A 232 4.13 2.51 -5.93
N ASP A 233 4.27 2.46 -7.25
CA ASP A 233 5.55 2.77 -7.90
C ASP A 233 5.99 4.23 -7.72
N GLU A 234 5.05 5.16 -7.52
CA GLU A 234 5.37 6.55 -7.15
C GLU A 234 6.10 6.71 -5.81
N ARG A 235 6.08 5.69 -4.96
CA ARG A 235 6.77 5.65 -3.66
C ARG A 235 8.16 5.05 -3.75
N TYR A 236 8.48 4.37 -4.86
CA TYR A 236 9.88 4.05 -5.14
C TYR A 236 10.61 5.35 -5.48
N ILE A 237 11.62 5.67 -4.69
CA ILE A 237 12.61 6.67 -5.06
C ILE A 237 13.57 5.98 -6.03
N ALA A 238 13.94 6.68 -7.11
CA ALA A 238 14.73 6.14 -8.21
C ALA A 238 15.86 5.23 -7.71
N GLY A 239 15.80 3.94 -8.05
CA GLY A 239 16.78 2.92 -7.64
C GLY A 239 16.23 1.73 -6.85
N ASN A 240 15.06 1.83 -6.21
CA ASN A 240 14.51 0.73 -5.39
C ASN A 240 13.42 -0.13 -6.05
N GLN A 241 13.18 0.04 -7.35
CA GLN A 241 12.43 -0.98 -8.08
C GLN A 241 13.29 -2.25 -8.07
N GLN A 242 12.74 -3.40 -7.70
CA GLN A 242 13.37 -4.71 -7.88
C GLN A 242 13.53 -5.04 -9.38
N VAL A 243 14.29 -4.19 -10.09
CA VAL A 243 14.73 -4.36 -11.46
C VAL A 243 16.21 -4.66 -11.36
N TYR A 244 16.55 -5.93 -11.53
CA TYR A 244 17.93 -6.32 -11.72
C TYR A 244 18.30 -6.11 -13.19
N PHE A 245 19.20 -5.18 -13.45
CA PHE A 245 19.88 -5.11 -14.74
C PHE A 245 21.00 -6.14 -14.73
N ALA A 246 20.78 -7.30 -15.33
CA ALA A 246 21.83 -8.29 -15.55
C ALA A 246 22.41 -8.14 -16.96
N ARG A 247 23.73 -8.27 -17.07
CA ARG A 247 24.44 -8.44 -18.33
C ARG A 247 24.50 -9.93 -18.66
N PRO A 248 24.22 -10.34 -19.90
CA PRO A 248 24.52 -11.69 -20.34
C PRO A 248 26.02 -11.96 -20.18
N ARG A 249 26.41 -12.94 -19.36
CA ARG A 249 27.82 -13.35 -19.20
C ARG A 249 28.25 -14.30 -20.29
N ARG A 250 27.42 -15.31 -20.52
CA ARG A 250 27.68 -16.35 -21.50
C ARG A 250 26.38 -16.83 -22.09
N SER A 251 26.35 -16.94 -23.41
CA SER A 251 25.33 -17.68 -24.12
C SER A 251 25.94 -18.96 -24.66
N THR A 252 25.30 -20.09 -24.40
CA THR A 252 25.65 -21.35 -25.07
C THR A 252 24.44 -21.79 -25.87
N VAL A 253 24.63 -22.01 -27.16
CA VAL A 253 23.59 -22.58 -28.01
C VAL A 253 23.95 -24.04 -28.24
N THR A 254 23.08 -24.94 -27.83
CA THR A 254 23.21 -26.37 -28.11
C THR A 254 22.14 -26.77 -29.11
N SER A 255 22.49 -27.70 -29.99
CA SER A 255 21.52 -28.34 -30.88
C SER A 255 21.10 -29.66 -30.25
N ASP A 256 19.80 -29.89 -30.14
CA ASP A 256 19.27 -31.22 -29.81
C ASP A 256 19.75 -32.23 -30.88
N PRO A 257 20.49 -33.29 -30.50
CA PRO A 257 21.02 -34.28 -31.43
C PRO A 257 19.95 -35.04 -32.23
N GLY A 258 18.71 -35.13 -31.72
CA GLY A 258 17.63 -35.87 -32.33
C GLY A 258 16.75 -35.05 -33.28
N THR A 259 16.61 -33.75 -33.02
CA THR A 259 15.68 -32.87 -33.77
C THR A 259 16.37 -31.76 -34.56
N GLY A 260 17.64 -31.48 -34.27
CA GLY A 260 18.38 -30.37 -34.90
C GLY A 260 17.91 -28.99 -34.44
N THR A 261 17.00 -28.91 -33.46
CA THR A 261 16.48 -27.66 -32.92
C THR A 261 17.53 -27.00 -32.02
N TRP A 262 17.73 -25.70 -32.19
CA TRP A 262 18.67 -24.92 -31.39
C TRP A 262 18.01 -24.48 -30.09
N MET A 263 18.66 -24.75 -28.96
CA MET A 263 18.31 -24.24 -27.64
C MET A 263 19.41 -23.30 -27.14
N SER A 264 19.02 -22.10 -26.73
CA SER A 264 19.95 -21.10 -26.18
C SER A 264 19.81 -21.03 -24.67
N PHE A 265 20.93 -21.22 -23.97
CA PHE A 265 21.05 -20.97 -22.53
C PHE A 265 21.82 -19.67 -22.33
N ILE A 266 21.24 -18.74 -21.57
CA ILE A 266 21.86 -17.45 -21.25
C ILE A 266 22.08 -17.41 -19.74
N GLU A 267 23.35 -17.29 -19.35
CA GLU A 267 23.74 -17.02 -17.96
C GLU A 267 23.73 -15.51 -17.72
N LEU A 268 23.00 -15.09 -16.69
CA LEU A 268 22.87 -13.70 -16.26
C LEU A 268 23.71 -13.48 -15.00
N ASP A 269 24.39 -12.34 -14.87
CA ASP A 269 25.12 -11.95 -13.65
C ASP A 269 24.22 -11.27 -12.62
N VAL A 270 23.27 -12.02 -12.09
CA VAL A 270 22.48 -11.62 -10.92
C VAL A 270 23.09 -12.16 -9.64
#